data_AF-A0A949TG79-F1
#
_entry.id   AF-A0A949TG79-F1
#
_cell.length_a   1.000
_cell.length_b   1.000
_cell.length_c   1.000
_cell.angle_alpha   90.00
_cell.angle_beta   90.00
_cell.angle_gamma   90.00
#
_symmetry.space_group_name_H-M   'P 1'
#
loop_
_entity.id
_entity.type
_entity.pdbx_description
1 polymer ?
#
loop_
_entity_poly.entity_id
_entity_poly.type
_entity_poly.pdbx_seq_one_letter_code
_entity_poly.pdbx_strand_id
1 'polypeptide(L)'
;MNYIEAIKEDRKWISGIFLSKQDTREYFQLIPECMKKYQIIKSVNFKEYPVYLVEAEEFCFVDLKGVCETINKIEMIPDFEYIYANIYEISKDFVPKKPGTDYMGILKHVHVDNEYLQRYRKSGYQFKLNAW
;
A
#
# COMPACT_ATOMS: atom_id res chain seq x y z
N MET A 1 9.39 -8.84 6.31
CA MET A 1 7.99 -8.42 6.44
C MET A 1 7.15 -9.34 5.58
N ASN A 2 5.96 -9.67 6.05
CA ASN A 2 5.00 -10.48 5.31
C ASN A 2 3.71 -9.69 5.21
N TYR A 3 2.95 -9.98 4.19
CA TYR A 3 1.64 -9.38 3.99
C TYR A 3 0.71 -10.43 3.40
N ILE A 4 -0.57 -10.17 3.55
CA ILE A 4 -1.61 -11.02 3.00
C ILE A 4 -2.30 -10.21 1.93
N GLU A 5 -2.15 -10.67 0.69
CA GLU A 5 -2.82 -10.08 -0.46
C GLU A 5 -4.05 -10.90 -0.78
N ALA A 6 -5.15 -10.22 -1.07
CA ALA A 6 -6.38 -10.84 -1.49
C ALA A 6 -6.69 -10.44 -2.93
N ILE A 7 -7.16 -11.41 -3.72
CA ILE A 7 -7.65 -11.19 -5.08
C ILE A 7 -9.01 -11.87 -5.21
N LYS A 8 -10.05 -11.08 -5.46
CA LYS A 8 -11.40 -11.58 -5.71
C LYS A 8 -12.00 -10.81 -6.87
N GLU A 9 -12.27 -11.52 -7.97
CA GLU A 9 -12.73 -10.92 -9.23
C GLU A 9 -11.74 -9.82 -9.64
N ASP A 10 -12.22 -8.61 -9.94
CA ASP A 10 -11.38 -7.48 -10.37
C ASP A 10 -10.83 -6.66 -9.20
N ARG A 11 -10.98 -7.13 -7.96
CA ARG A 11 -10.54 -6.42 -6.76
C ARG A 11 -9.31 -7.07 -6.14
N LYS A 12 -8.31 -6.24 -5.88
CA LYS A 12 -7.12 -6.59 -5.09
C LYS A 12 -7.08 -5.71 -3.84
N TRP A 13 -6.68 -6.28 -2.70
CA TRP A 13 -6.43 -5.51 -1.47
C TRP A 13 -5.42 -6.21 -0.59
N ILE A 14 -4.83 -5.45 0.35
CA ILE A 14 -4.01 -5.99 1.42
C ILE A 14 -4.88 -6.20 2.65
N SER A 15 -4.94 -7.44 3.13
CA SER A 15 -5.76 -7.82 4.28
C SER A 15 -4.97 -7.91 5.59
N GLY A 16 -3.66 -7.71 5.55
CA GLY A 16 -2.80 -7.57 6.72
C GLY A 16 -1.32 -7.44 6.36
N ILE A 17 -0.56 -6.75 7.20
CA ILE A 17 0.90 -6.56 7.04
C ILE A 17 1.56 -6.73 8.40
N PHE A 18 2.63 -7.53 8.46
CA PHE A 18 3.30 -7.88 9.71
C PHE A 18 4.82 -8.00 9.52
N LEU A 19 5.60 -7.52 10.48
CA LEU A 19 7.03 -7.87 10.52
C LEU A 19 7.23 -9.35 10.87
N SER A 20 6.46 -9.85 11.83
CA SER A 20 6.53 -11.23 12.32
C SER A 20 5.85 -12.21 11.36
N LYS A 21 6.59 -13.27 10.98
CA LYS A 21 6.03 -14.38 10.21
C LYS A 21 5.04 -15.19 11.02
N GLN A 22 5.21 -15.25 12.33
CA GLN A 22 4.31 -15.97 13.22
C GLN A 22 2.95 -15.28 13.30
N ASP A 23 2.96 -13.97 13.56
CA ASP A 23 1.74 -13.16 13.68
C ASP A 23 0.96 -13.16 12.36
N THR A 24 1.67 -13.14 11.23
CA THR A 24 1.05 -13.32 9.90
C THR A 24 0.27 -14.62 9.80
N ARG A 25 0.87 -15.74 10.26
CA ARG A 25 0.24 -17.07 10.21
C ARG A 25 -0.95 -17.16 11.14
N GLU A 26 -0.82 -16.63 12.36
CA GLU A 26 -1.88 -16.59 13.35
C GLU A 26 -3.07 -15.78 12.84
N TYR A 27 -2.82 -14.58 12.33
CA TYR A 27 -3.86 -13.75 11.74
C TYR A 27 -4.50 -14.40 10.51
N PHE A 28 -3.71 -15.06 9.64
CA PHE A 28 -4.25 -15.79 8.49
C PHE A 28 -5.26 -16.87 8.90
N GLN A 29 -5.07 -17.53 10.06
CA GLN A 29 -6.05 -18.50 10.57
C GLN A 29 -7.38 -17.87 10.97
N LEU A 30 -7.38 -16.60 11.40
CA LEU A 30 -8.59 -15.86 11.78
C LEU A 30 -9.45 -15.46 10.58
N ILE A 31 -8.92 -15.52 9.36
CA ILE A 31 -9.67 -15.19 8.16
C ILE A 31 -10.76 -16.25 7.93
N PRO A 32 -12.04 -15.86 7.76
CA PRO A 32 -13.13 -16.80 7.47
C PRO A 32 -12.85 -17.63 6.20
N GLU A 33 -13.20 -18.91 6.20
CA GLU A 33 -12.92 -19.83 5.07
C GLU A 33 -13.49 -19.34 3.73
N CYS A 34 -14.66 -18.71 3.76
CA CYS A 34 -15.27 -18.12 2.56
C CYS A 34 -14.41 -17.00 1.92
N MET A 35 -13.55 -16.35 2.71
CA MET A 35 -12.62 -15.31 2.29
C MET A 35 -11.20 -15.84 2.10
N LYS A 36 -10.77 -16.83 2.90
CA LYS A 36 -9.40 -17.38 2.92
C LYS A 36 -8.95 -17.90 1.56
N LYS A 37 -9.87 -18.48 0.76
CA LYS A 37 -9.59 -18.97 -0.60
C LYS A 37 -9.12 -17.90 -1.60
N TYR A 38 -9.32 -16.62 -1.28
CA TYR A 38 -8.88 -15.49 -2.11
C TYR A 38 -7.55 -14.89 -1.63
N GLN A 39 -6.97 -15.42 -0.56
CA GLN A 39 -5.87 -14.80 0.18
C GLN A 39 -4.58 -15.58 -0.02
N ILE A 40 -3.47 -14.86 -0.20
CA ILE A 40 -2.13 -15.44 -0.28
C ILE A 40 -1.17 -14.68 0.64
N ILE A 41 -0.38 -15.42 1.41
CA ILE A 41 0.73 -14.85 2.17
C ILE A 41 1.90 -14.61 1.21
N LYS A 42 2.36 -13.37 1.15
CA LYS A 42 3.57 -12.97 0.41
C LYS A 42 4.59 -12.36 1.38
N SER A 43 5.84 -12.28 0.93
CA SER A 43 6.95 -11.83 1.76
C SER A 43 7.84 -10.86 0.98
N VAL A 44 8.33 -9.84 1.67
CA VAL A 44 9.30 -8.84 1.17
C VAL A 44 10.40 -8.61 2.20
N ASN A 45 11.57 -8.20 1.72
CA ASN A 45 12.77 -8.05 2.53
C ASN A 45 12.84 -6.70 3.28
N PHE A 46 11.77 -6.35 4.01
CA PHE A 46 11.77 -5.25 4.98
C PHE A 46 11.74 -5.80 6.40
N LYS A 47 12.56 -5.25 7.30
CA LYS A 47 12.71 -5.76 8.67
C LYS A 47 12.24 -4.78 9.75
N GLU A 48 11.95 -3.54 9.37
CA GLU A 48 11.55 -2.47 10.26
C GLU A 48 10.58 -1.52 9.56
N TYR A 49 9.93 -0.68 10.35
CA TYR A 49 9.03 0.39 9.92
C TYR A 49 9.74 1.75 10.01
N PRO A 50 9.30 2.77 9.25
CA PRO A 50 8.21 2.74 8.28
C PRO A 50 8.60 2.06 6.97
N VAL A 51 7.62 1.41 6.33
CA VAL A 51 7.70 0.94 4.94
C VAL A 51 6.56 1.60 4.18
N TYR A 52 6.76 1.89 2.90
CA TYR A 52 5.72 2.45 2.06
C TYR A 52 5.15 1.38 1.13
N LEU A 53 3.84 1.42 0.94
CA LEU A 53 3.15 0.60 -0.05
C LEU A 53 2.69 1.51 -1.19
N VAL A 54 3.19 1.25 -2.39
CA VAL A 54 2.68 1.84 -3.62
C VAL A 54 1.64 0.88 -4.19
N GLU A 55 0.42 1.37 -4.36
CA GLU A 55 -0.68 0.72 -5.06
C GLU A 55 -0.85 1.40 -6.41
N ALA A 56 -0.47 0.70 -7.48
CA ALA A 56 -0.76 1.07 -8.87
C ALA A 56 -1.43 -0.13 -9.55
N GLU A 57 -0.86 -0.68 -10.62
CA GLU A 57 -1.32 -1.96 -11.20
C GLU A 57 -1.10 -3.15 -10.23
N GLU A 58 -0.02 -3.08 -9.46
CA GLU A 58 0.37 -4.07 -8.46
C GLU A 58 0.77 -3.38 -7.15
N PHE A 59 0.80 -4.18 -6.07
CA PHE A 59 1.28 -3.74 -4.76
C PHE A 59 2.81 -3.85 -4.67
N CYS A 60 3.47 -2.72 -4.46
CA CYS A 60 4.91 -2.64 -4.34
C CYS A 60 5.31 -2.04 -3.00
N PHE A 61 6.04 -2.81 -2.18
CA PHE A 61 6.64 -2.31 -0.94
C PHE A 61 8.00 -1.68 -1.22
N VAL A 62 8.20 -0.45 -0.77
CA VAL A 62 9.39 0.34 -1.00
C VAL A 62 9.79 1.13 0.25
N ASP A 63 11.05 1.56 0.30
CA ASP A 63 11.48 2.60 1.24
C ASP A 63 11.11 4.00 0.71
N LEU A 64 11.47 5.04 1.47
CA LEU A 64 11.22 6.42 1.07
C LEU A 64 11.90 6.79 -0.26
N LYS A 65 13.08 6.23 -0.54
CA LYS A 65 13.79 6.48 -1.79
C LYS A 65 13.01 5.87 -2.97
N GLY A 66 12.53 4.64 -2.83
CA GLY A 66 11.71 3.97 -3.83
C GLY A 66 10.38 4.69 -4.09
N VAL A 67 9.78 5.32 -3.07
CA VAL A 67 8.64 6.23 -3.28
C VAL A 67 9.00 7.38 -4.22
N CYS A 68 10.09 8.09 -3.95
CA CYS A 68 10.52 9.20 -4.79
C CYS A 68 10.88 8.73 -6.21
N GLU A 69 11.54 7.59 -6.35
CA GLU A 69 11.86 6.99 -7.66
C GLU A 69 10.60 6.63 -8.46
N THR A 70 9.56 6.10 -7.80
CA THR A 70 8.26 5.83 -8.43
C THR A 70 7.62 7.13 -8.92
N ILE A 71 7.51 8.15 -8.07
CA ILE A 71 6.87 9.42 -8.42
C ILE A 71 7.64 10.11 -9.56
N ASN A 72 8.96 10.05 -9.55
CA ASN A 72 9.81 10.68 -10.56
C ASN A 72 9.66 10.07 -11.97
N LYS A 73 9.17 8.82 -12.08
CA LYS A 73 8.93 8.15 -13.36
C LYS A 73 7.57 8.46 -13.97
N ILE A 74 6.70 9.15 -13.24
CA ILE A 74 5.34 9.42 -13.72
C ILE A 74 5.36 10.57 -14.73
N GLU A 75 4.87 10.26 -15.93
CA GLU A 75 4.56 11.23 -16.97
C GLU A 75 3.11 11.70 -16.81
N MET A 76 2.89 13.01 -16.74
CA MET A 76 1.55 13.56 -16.54
C MET A 76 0.75 13.50 -17.84
N ILE A 77 -0.46 12.95 -17.75
CA ILE A 77 -1.47 12.99 -18.81
C ILE A 77 -2.47 14.13 -18.56
N PRO A 78 -3.14 14.66 -19.61
CA PRO A 78 -4.13 15.73 -19.46
C PRO A 78 -5.48 15.21 -18.95
N ASP A 79 -5.46 14.49 -17.84
CA ASP A 79 -6.62 14.05 -17.06
C ASP A 79 -6.35 14.39 -15.60
N PHE A 80 -7.11 15.34 -15.05
CA PHE A 80 -6.91 15.83 -13.69
C PHE A 80 -7.44 14.88 -12.62
N GLU A 81 -8.35 13.98 -12.97
CA GLU A 81 -8.95 13.02 -12.05
C GLU A 81 -8.18 11.68 -12.04
N TYR A 82 -7.17 11.54 -12.92
CA TYR A 82 -6.38 10.32 -12.99
C TYR A 82 -5.46 10.15 -11.78
N ILE A 83 -5.63 9.03 -11.08
CA ILE A 83 -4.78 8.61 -9.96
C ILE A 83 -3.73 7.62 -10.51
N TYR A 84 -2.47 8.03 -10.51
CA TYR A 84 -1.36 7.21 -10.97
C TYR A 84 -1.01 6.10 -9.98
N ALA A 85 -1.12 6.42 -8.68
CA ALA A 85 -0.89 5.47 -7.59
C ALA A 85 -1.48 6.01 -6.28
N ASN A 86 -1.81 5.10 -5.36
CA ASN A 86 -1.96 5.42 -3.95
C ASN A 86 -0.67 5.05 -3.22
N ILE A 87 -0.21 5.90 -2.31
CA ILE A 87 0.99 5.63 -1.50
C ILE A 87 0.61 5.64 -0.04
N TYR A 88 0.76 4.49 0.62
CA TYR A 88 0.44 4.29 2.03
C TYR A 88 1.72 4.24 2.87
N GLU A 89 1.70 4.86 4.05
CA GLU A 89 2.73 4.70 5.07
C GLU A 89 2.34 3.60 6.06
N ILE A 90 3.15 2.56 6.11
CA ILE A 90 3.02 1.46 7.05
C ILE A 90 4.01 1.70 8.19
N SER A 91 3.53 2.30 9.28
CA SER A 91 4.34 2.63 10.46
C SER A 91 4.33 1.54 11.54
N LYS A 92 3.44 0.55 11.40
CA LYS A 92 3.28 -0.59 12.30
C LYS A 92 2.51 -1.71 11.58
N ASP A 93 2.41 -2.86 12.23
CA ASP A 93 1.56 -3.96 11.77
C ASP A 93 0.14 -3.47 11.46
N PHE A 94 -0.37 -3.86 10.30
CA PHE A 94 -1.70 -3.51 9.82
C PHE A 94 -2.63 -4.71 9.99
N VAL A 95 -3.64 -4.52 10.84
CA VAL A 95 -4.65 -5.54 11.16
C VAL A 95 -6.04 -4.94 10.98
N PRO A 96 -6.75 -5.27 9.89
CA PRO A 96 -8.16 -4.91 9.70
C PRO A 96 -9.05 -5.31 10.87
N LYS A 97 -10.08 -4.50 11.16
CA LYS A 97 -11.08 -4.82 12.20
C LYS A 97 -11.84 -6.12 11.91
N LYS A 98 -12.04 -6.44 10.64
CA LYS A 98 -12.65 -7.69 10.17
C LYS A 98 -11.60 -8.48 9.38
N PRO A 99 -11.15 -9.65 9.87
CA PRO A 99 -10.09 -10.41 9.22
C PRO A 99 -10.40 -10.72 7.75
N GLY A 100 -9.41 -10.50 6.89
CA GLY A 100 -9.48 -10.80 5.46
C GLY A 100 -10.22 -9.78 4.60
N THR A 101 -10.71 -8.68 5.17
CA THR A 101 -11.45 -7.65 4.42
C THR A 101 -10.58 -6.45 4.06
N ASP A 102 -11.03 -5.68 3.07
CA ASP A 102 -10.37 -4.44 2.67
C ASP A 102 -10.62 -3.33 3.69
N TYR A 103 -9.52 -2.85 4.29
CA TYR A 103 -9.49 -1.73 5.23
C TYR A 103 -8.34 -0.76 4.88
N MET A 104 -7.79 -0.79 3.65
CA MET A 104 -6.59 -0.01 3.34
C MET A 104 -6.79 1.50 3.50
N GLY A 105 -8.01 1.99 3.29
CA GLY A 105 -8.35 3.41 3.47
C GLY A 105 -8.16 3.97 4.88
N ILE A 106 -7.93 3.14 5.91
CA ILE A 106 -7.60 3.63 7.27
C ILE A 106 -6.11 3.93 7.46
N LEU A 107 -5.26 3.44 6.57
CA LEU A 107 -3.82 3.72 6.59
C LEU A 107 -3.59 5.17 6.18
N LYS A 108 -2.54 5.79 6.69
CA LYS A 108 -2.13 7.12 6.24
C LYS A 108 -1.64 7.02 4.80
N HIS A 109 -2.26 7.76 3.88
CA HIS A 109 -1.96 7.65 2.46
C HIS A 109 -2.17 8.95 1.70
N VAL A 110 -1.68 8.98 0.46
CA VAL A 110 -1.90 10.04 -0.50
C VAL A 110 -2.25 9.45 -1.87
N HIS A 111 -3.17 10.10 -2.58
CA HIS A 111 -3.40 9.86 -3.98
C HIS A 111 -2.37 10.65 -4.79
N VAL A 112 -1.61 9.96 -5.63
CA VAL A 112 -0.69 10.60 -6.57
C VAL A 112 -1.48 10.92 -7.82
N ASP A 113 -1.99 12.14 -7.89
CA ASP A 113 -2.67 12.73 -9.03
C ASP A 113 -1.83 13.87 -9.65
N ASN A 114 -2.39 14.55 -10.65
CA ASN A 114 -1.73 15.69 -11.29
C ASN A 114 -1.44 16.85 -10.31
N GLU A 115 -2.31 17.12 -9.34
CA GLU A 115 -2.10 18.19 -8.36
C GLU A 115 -0.93 17.85 -7.43
N TYR A 116 -0.90 16.61 -6.93
CA TYR A 116 0.17 16.08 -6.12
C TYR A 116 1.52 16.18 -6.85
N LEU A 117 1.58 15.75 -8.11
CA LEU A 117 2.82 15.81 -8.92
C LEU A 117 3.31 17.24 -9.12
N GLN A 118 2.41 18.19 -9.38
CA GLN A 118 2.76 19.61 -9.48
C GLN A 118 3.33 20.15 -8.18
N ARG A 119 2.71 19.84 -7.03
CA ARG A 119 3.20 20.26 -5.71
C ARG A 119 4.56 19.62 -5.39
N TYR A 120 4.70 18.32 -5.63
CA TYR A 120 5.93 17.58 -5.42
C TYR A 120 7.10 18.19 -6.22
N ARG A 121 6.90 18.47 -7.51
CA ARG A 121 7.92 19.11 -8.37
C ARG A 121 8.24 20.54 -7.92
N LYS A 122 7.22 21.35 -7.59
CA LYS A 122 7.42 22.72 -7.07
C LYS A 122 8.15 22.76 -5.73
N SER A 123 7.97 21.74 -4.89
CA SER A 123 8.62 21.64 -3.57
C SER A 123 10.07 21.16 -3.60
N GLY A 124 10.64 20.93 -4.79
CA GLY A 124 11.98 20.35 -4.93
C GLY A 124 12.01 18.86 -4.62
N TYR A 125 11.00 18.11 -5.05
CA TYR A 125 10.93 16.64 -4.93
C TYR A 125 10.85 16.14 -3.48
N GLN A 126 10.19 16.91 -2.61
CA GLN A 126 9.94 16.50 -1.23
C GLN A 126 8.64 15.69 -1.17
N PHE A 127 8.77 14.38 -0.93
CA PHE A 127 7.63 13.52 -0.68
C PHE A 127 6.89 13.94 0.60
N LYS A 128 5.55 14.02 0.53
CA LYS A 128 4.69 14.35 1.65
C LYS A 128 3.41 13.52 1.57
N LEU A 129 3.06 12.84 2.66
CA LEU A 129 1.81 12.08 2.74
C LEU A 129 0.56 12.96 2.93
N ASN A 130 0.73 14.24 3.25
CA ASN A 130 -0.40 15.12 3.49
C ASN A 130 -0.89 15.67 2.14
N ALA A 131 -1.93 15.06 1.57
CA ALA A 131 -2.84 15.78 0.70
C ALA A 131 -3.73 16.67 1.59
N TRP A 132 -3.75 17.97 1.30
CA TRP A 132 -4.70 18.91 1.88
C TRP A 132 -6.08 18.72 1.27
#